data_AF-A0AB32TF03-F1
#
_entry.id   AF-A0AB32TF03-F1
#
_cell.length_a   1.000
_cell.length_b   1.000
_cell.length_c   1.000
_cell.angle_alpha   90.00
_cell.angle_beta   90.00
_cell.angle_gamma   90.00
#
_symmetry.space_group_name_H-M   'P 1'
#
loop_
_entity.id
_entity.type
_entity.pdbx_description
1 polymer ?
#
loop_
_entity_poly.entity_id
_entity_poly.type
_entity_poly.pdbx_seq_one_letter_code
_entity_poly.pdbx_strand_id
1 'polypeptide(L)'
;MNDCVLGVFGADEDEMKTLSVTEGDSVILHTGVAEMRNITVLQWMFGPENPESVIAELNHEAMINNVSDERFRDRVQMDDQTGSLTFTNIRSTDTGLYKVEISTNPEADKMFRVTVSAFLSAPVIIRNTSKCSSSEGPSVSHCALLCSVVNVSAVSLSWYKGNSLISSISVFNVSTRLSLPLELQYEDNNTYSCVINNTISNKTEHLDIRQHCQPCADMSLTSESDDASQNQKSWRNLIIITSVLFGALAVIAAIGLVIRCADKKCNEVKEQQFVETVLLKHLSGSRSCQSECIFTLLQSNTDAETEHKRVREV
;
A
#
# COMPACT_ATOMS: atom_id res chain seq x y z
N MET A 1 20.86 -7.75 69.26
CA MET A 1 20.96 -8.96 68.42
C MET A 1 20.10 -8.67 67.22
N ASN A 2 20.75 -8.39 66.09
CA ASN A 2 20.12 -7.92 64.86
C ASN A 2 19.56 -9.14 64.13
N ASP A 3 18.25 -9.18 63.92
CA ASP A 3 17.64 -10.13 63.01
C ASP A 3 17.17 -9.35 61.77
N CYS A 4 17.92 -9.53 60.68
CA CYS A 4 17.64 -8.91 59.40
C CYS A 4 16.61 -9.75 58.66
N VAL A 5 15.41 -9.17 58.50
CA VAL A 5 14.42 -9.62 57.53
C VAL A 5 15.04 -9.49 56.13
N LEU A 6 15.39 -10.63 55.53
CA LEU A 6 15.79 -10.69 54.11
C LEU A 6 14.52 -10.55 53.27
N GLY A 7 14.41 -9.40 52.61
CA GLY A 7 13.31 -9.03 51.74
C GLY A 7 13.12 -10.03 50.60
N VAL A 8 11.86 -10.41 50.42
CA VAL A 8 11.34 -11.12 49.26
C VAL A 8 11.45 -10.20 48.05
N PHE A 9 12.22 -10.59 47.03
CA PHE A 9 12.16 -9.95 45.71
C PHE A 9 10.85 -10.39 45.05
N GLY A 10 9.96 -9.42 44.84
CA GLY A 10 8.66 -9.61 44.20
C GLY A 10 8.81 -10.16 42.78
N ALA A 11 7.87 -11.05 42.44
CA ALA A 11 7.60 -11.49 41.09
C ALA A 11 7.20 -10.30 40.23
N ASP A 12 7.76 -10.17 39.03
CA ASP A 12 7.23 -9.29 37.98
C ASP A 12 5.94 -9.95 37.45
N GLU A 13 4.83 -9.66 38.15
CA GLU A 13 3.46 -10.02 37.77
C GLU A 13 3.05 -9.25 36.49
N ASP A 14 2.64 -9.99 35.45
CA ASP A 14 1.66 -9.59 34.43
C ASP A 14 1.84 -8.25 33.68
N GLU A 15 3.08 -7.84 33.33
CA GLU A 15 3.27 -6.62 32.55
C GLU A 15 2.94 -6.83 31.05
N MET A 16 1.73 -6.45 30.64
CA MET A 16 1.32 -6.35 29.23
C MET A 16 2.26 -5.40 28.47
N LYS A 17 2.98 -5.90 27.46
CA LYS A 17 3.91 -5.10 26.66
C LYS A 17 3.18 -4.31 25.59
N THR A 18 3.41 -3.00 25.51
CA THR A 18 2.81 -2.15 24.46
C THR A 18 3.82 -1.83 23.37
N LEU A 19 3.46 -2.04 22.11
CA LEU A 19 4.26 -1.65 20.93
C LEU A 19 3.45 -0.71 20.05
N SER A 20 4.06 0.39 19.63
CA SER A 20 3.50 1.30 18.63
C SER A 20 4.43 1.31 17.41
N VAL A 21 3.93 0.92 16.25
CA VAL A 21 4.72 0.73 15.02
C VAL A 21 4.07 1.39 13.81
N THR A 22 4.86 1.79 12.82
CA THR A 22 4.32 2.42 11.62
C THR A 22 3.85 1.35 10.65
N GLU A 23 2.75 1.60 9.97
CA GLU A 23 2.24 0.72 8.92
C GLU A 23 3.34 0.47 7.87
N GLY A 24 3.52 -0.79 7.48
CA GLY A 24 4.59 -1.21 6.57
C GLY A 24 5.89 -1.64 7.25
N ASP A 25 6.07 -1.34 8.55
CA ASP A 25 7.25 -1.76 9.28
C ASP A 25 7.26 -3.29 9.50
N SER A 26 8.46 -3.82 9.76
CA SER A 26 8.63 -5.19 10.27
C SER A 26 8.73 -5.16 11.80
N VAL A 27 7.99 -6.04 12.48
CA VAL A 27 7.97 -6.12 13.96
C VAL A 27 8.05 -7.57 14.41
N ILE A 28 8.74 -7.80 15.53
CA ILE A 28 8.89 -9.13 16.13
C ILE A 28 8.29 -9.11 17.54
N LEU A 29 7.35 -10.02 17.80
CA LEU A 29 6.81 -10.29 19.13
C LEU A 29 7.61 -11.42 19.76
N HIS A 30 8.56 -11.04 20.60
CA HIS A 30 9.46 -11.99 21.26
C HIS A 30 8.78 -12.71 22.42
N THR A 31 8.68 -14.04 22.32
CA THR A 31 8.24 -14.91 23.42
C THR A 31 9.17 -14.78 24.64
N GLY A 32 10.45 -14.50 24.40
CA GLY A 32 11.50 -14.46 25.43
C GLY A 32 11.89 -15.83 25.96
N VAL A 33 11.48 -16.91 25.28
CA VAL A 33 11.91 -18.28 25.57
C VAL A 33 13.27 -18.50 24.92
N ALA A 34 14.27 -18.89 25.71
CA ALA A 34 15.63 -19.10 25.22
C ALA A 34 15.80 -20.44 24.47
N GLU A 35 15.12 -21.50 24.89
CA GLU A 35 15.12 -22.80 24.20
C GLU A 35 13.73 -23.48 24.34
N MET A 36 13.12 -23.82 23.20
CA MET A 36 11.81 -24.51 23.13
C MET A 36 11.86 -26.00 23.48
N ARG A 37 13.02 -26.57 23.84
CA ARG A 37 13.22 -28.04 23.95
C ARG A 37 12.27 -28.77 24.90
N ASN A 38 11.71 -28.06 25.89
CA ASN A 38 10.78 -28.63 26.86
C ASN A 38 9.32 -28.23 26.59
N ILE A 39 9.04 -27.40 25.58
CA ILE A 39 7.71 -26.89 25.27
C ILE A 39 7.05 -27.83 24.26
N THR A 40 5.91 -28.40 24.63
CA THR A 40 5.15 -29.28 23.74
C THR A 40 4.34 -28.49 22.74
N VAL A 41 3.65 -27.44 23.20
CA VAL A 41 2.75 -26.63 22.39
C VAL A 41 2.88 -25.17 22.78
N LEU A 42 3.10 -24.31 21.78
CA LEU A 42 3.02 -22.87 21.87
C LEU A 42 1.95 -22.37 20.91
N GLN A 43 1.04 -21.54 21.41
CA GLN A 43 -0.02 -20.94 20.61
C GLN A 43 0.03 -19.42 20.71
N TRP A 44 -0.16 -18.77 19.57
CA TRP A 44 -0.45 -17.34 19.53
C TRP A 44 -1.93 -17.12 19.33
N MET A 45 -2.49 -16.29 20.18
CA MET A 45 -3.87 -15.85 20.14
C MET A 45 -3.94 -14.37 19.81
N PHE A 46 -4.98 -13.96 19.08
CA PHE A 46 -5.21 -12.58 18.67
C PHE A 46 -6.67 -12.16 18.88
N GLY A 47 -6.85 -10.89 19.20
CA GLY A 47 -8.13 -10.21 19.04
C GLY A 47 -8.05 -8.71 19.34
N PRO A 48 -9.01 -7.92 18.84
CA PRO A 48 -8.96 -6.46 18.92
C PRO A 48 -9.02 -5.93 20.37
N GLU A 49 -9.80 -6.60 21.22
CA GLU A 49 -9.96 -6.25 22.64
C GLU A 49 -9.58 -7.39 23.58
N ASN A 50 -9.84 -8.65 23.18
CA ASN A 50 -9.47 -9.87 23.91
C ASN A 50 -8.90 -10.93 22.94
N PRO A 51 -7.79 -11.61 23.27
CA PRO A 51 -7.16 -12.58 22.39
C PRO A 51 -7.84 -13.96 22.48
N GLU A 52 -8.87 -14.18 21.66
CA GLU A 52 -9.67 -15.43 21.67
C GLU A 52 -9.42 -16.34 20.47
N SER A 53 -8.80 -15.83 19.40
CA SER A 53 -8.57 -16.58 18.16
C SER A 53 -7.14 -17.06 18.05
N VAL A 54 -6.92 -18.37 17.92
CA VAL A 54 -5.58 -18.92 17.62
C VAL A 54 -5.18 -18.54 16.19
N ILE A 55 -4.06 -17.84 16.06
CA ILE A 55 -3.51 -17.38 14.78
C ILE A 55 -2.26 -18.15 14.36
N ALA A 56 -1.56 -18.78 15.30
CA ALA A 56 -0.42 -19.62 15.01
C ALA A 56 -0.22 -20.69 16.09
N GLU A 57 0.29 -21.85 15.70
CA GLU A 57 0.63 -22.96 16.59
C GLU A 57 1.97 -23.59 16.23
N LEU A 58 2.81 -23.79 17.24
CA LEU A 58 4.06 -24.53 17.20
C LEU A 58 3.94 -25.73 18.12
N ASN A 59 3.92 -26.94 17.55
CA ASN A 59 3.84 -28.19 18.28
C ASN A 59 4.94 -29.13 17.80
N HIS A 60 5.96 -29.34 18.63
CA HIS A 60 7.11 -30.16 18.28
C HIS A 60 6.77 -31.66 18.23
N GLU A 61 5.83 -32.13 19.05
CA GLU A 61 5.42 -33.54 19.07
C GLU A 61 4.63 -33.90 17.81
N ALA A 62 3.75 -33.01 17.35
CA ALA A 62 2.97 -33.19 16.14
C ALA A 62 3.68 -32.71 14.86
N MET A 63 4.90 -32.15 14.97
CA MET A 63 5.65 -31.51 13.87
C MET A 63 4.85 -30.41 13.15
N ILE A 64 4.10 -29.60 13.90
CA ILE A 64 3.30 -28.50 13.37
C ILE A 64 4.03 -27.18 13.63
N ASN A 65 4.21 -26.39 12.57
CA ASN A 65 4.51 -24.96 12.66
C ASN A 65 3.65 -24.26 11.61
N ASN A 66 2.57 -23.60 12.04
CA ASN A 66 1.62 -23.01 11.12
C ASN A 66 1.08 -21.68 11.66
N VAL A 67 0.91 -20.72 10.76
CA VAL A 67 0.07 -19.54 10.94
C VAL A 67 -1.29 -19.85 10.31
N SER A 68 -2.27 -20.21 11.15
CA SER A 68 -3.56 -20.76 10.73
C SER A 68 -4.54 -19.72 10.19
N ASP A 69 -4.35 -18.45 10.53
CA ASP A 69 -5.28 -17.38 10.18
C ASP A 69 -4.87 -16.70 8.86
N GLU A 70 -5.74 -16.83 7.85
CA GLU A 70 -5.54 -16.32 6.49
C GLU A 70 -5.26 -14.80 6.44
N ARG A 71 -5.67 -14.02 7.45
CA ARG A 71 -5.37 -12.57 7.53
C ARG A 71 -3.87 -12.29 7.65
N PHE A 72 -3.12 -13.24 8.21
CA PHE A 72 -1.70 -13.13 8.50
C PHE A 72 -0.82 -13.90 7.52
N ARG A 73 -1.44 -14.66 6.61
CA ARG A 73 -0.76 -15.42 5.57
C ARG A 73 0.21 -14.54 4.77
N ASP A 74 1.35 -15.11 4.42
CA ASP A 74 2.48 -14.50 3.70
C ASP A 74 3.20 -13.34 4.40
N ARG A 75 2.59 -12.70 5.41
CA ARG A 75 3.15 -11.53 6.13
C ARG A 75 3.70 -11.87 7.50
N VAL A 76 3.17 -12.91 8.13
CA VAL A 76 3.58 -13.36 9.47
C VAL A 76 4.25 -14.72 9.37
N GLN A 77 5.36 -14.85 10.08
CA GLN A 77 6.11 -16.09 10.21
C GLN A 77 6.40 -16.34 11.68
N MET A 78 6.33 -17.62 12.08
CA MET A 78 6.69 -18.04 13.42
C MET A 78 8.05 -18.74 13.38
N ASP A 79 8.97 -18.22 14.19
CA ASP A 79 10.30 -18.80 14.37
C ASP A 79 10.19 -20.17 15.06
N ASP A 80 10.78 -21.20 14.47
CA ASP A 80 10.64 -22.60 14.91
C ASP A 80 11.48 -22.94 16.15
N GLN A 81 12.42 -22.06 16.55
CA GLN A 81 13.30 -22.25 17.70
C GLN A 81 12.84 -21.50 18.95
N THR A 82 12.24 -20.33 18.77
CA THR A 82 11.83 -19.41 19.84
C THR A 82 10.32 -19.25 19.94
N GLY A 83 9.56 -19.60 18.89
CA GLY A 83 8.13 -19.36 18.78
C GLY A 83 7.76 -17.88 18.58
N SER A 84 8.72 -17.00 18.29
CA SER A 84 8.46 -15.57 18.11
C SER A 84 7.71 -15.30 16.81
N LEU A 85 6.71 -14.41 16.83
CA LEU A 85 6.02 -13.96 15.61
C LEU A 85 6.72 -12.79 14.98
N THR A 86 7.06 -12.92 13.70
CA THR A 86 7.64 -11.86 12.88
C THR A 86 6.64 -11.40 11.83
N PHE A 87 6.30 -10.13 11.86
CA PHE A 87 5.51 -9.44 10.84
C PHE A 87 6.46 -8.72 9.90
N THR A 88 6.31 -8.89 8.58
CA THR A 88 7.18 -8.23 7.59
C THR A 88 6.60 -6.94 7.01
N ASN A 89 5.27 -6.83 6.99
CA ASN A 89 4.52 -5.70 6.46
C ASN A 89 3.25 -5.53 7.30
N ILE A 90 3.41 -4.97 8.50
CA ILE A 90 2.30 -4.82 9.44
C ILE A 90 1.31 -3.75 8.97
N ARG A 91 0.01 -4.00 9.16
CA ARG A 91 -1.07 -3.14 8.67
C ARG A 91 -1.86 -2.55 9.82
N SER A 92 -2.54 -1.44 9.57
CA SER A 92 -3.49 -0.84 10.53
C SER A 92 -4.52 -1.86 11.07
N THR A 93 -4.96 -2.80 10.24
CA THR A 93 -5.88 -3.90 10.60
C THR A 93 -5.30 -4.95 11.55
N ASP A 94 -3.99 -4.99 11.74
CA ASP A 94 -3.32 -5.91 12.66
C ASP A 94 -3.23 -5.35 14.10
N THR A 95 -3.76 -4.14 14.31
CA THR A 95 -3.88 -3.52 15.65
C THR A 95 -4.75 -4.37 16.55
N GLY A 96 -4.27 -4.67 17.76
CA GLY A 96 -5.01 -5.47 18.73
C GLY A 96 -4.13 -6.04 19.85
N LEU A 97 -4.68 -7.00 20.57
CA LEU A 97 -3.98 -7.78 21.58
C LEU A 97 -3.52 -9.12 21.02
N TYR A 98 -2.29 -9.47 21.35
CA TYR A 98 -1.68 -10.75 21.07
C TYR A 98 -1.30 -11.42 22.39
N LYS A 99 -1.68 -12.67 22.56
CA LYS A 99 -1.27 -13.49 23.71
C LYS A 99 -0.48 -14.69 23.21
N VAL A 100 0.65 -14.97 23.83
CA VAL A 100 1.32 -16.27 23.67
C VAL A 100 0.97 -17.14 24.86
N GLU A 101 0.50 -18.35 24.58
CA GLU A 101 0.22 -19.38 25.57
C GLU A 101 1.21 -20.54 25.41
N ILE A 102 1.83 -20.96 26.51
CA ILE A 102 2.84 -22.03 26.52
C ILE A 102 2.35 -23.16 27.43
N SER A 103 1.96 -24.29 26.83
CA SER A 103 1.30 -25.40 27.55
C SER A 103 2.09 -25.95 28.74
N THR A 104 3.41 -25.98 28.62
CA THR A 104 4.31 -26.54 29.65
C THR A 104 4.77 -25.51 30.67
N ASN A 105 4.55 -24.22 30.39
CA ASN A 105 4.95 -23.13 31.27
C ASN A 105 3.96 -21.95 31.20
N PRO A 106 2.76 -22.09 31.78
CA PRO A 106 1.76 -21.03 31.77
C PRO A 106 2.23 -19.72 32.43
N GLU A 107 3.22 -19.79 33.34
CA GLU A 107 3.84 -18.60 33.96
C GLU A 107 4.68 -17.78 32.97
N ALA A 108 5.01 -18.34 31.80
CA ALA A 108 5.73 -17.63 30.73
C ALA A 108 4.78 -17.04 29.67
N ASP A 109 3.47 -17.16 29.85
CA ASP A 109 2.49 -16.50 28.99
C ASP A 109 2.73 -14.99 28.98
N LYS A 110 2.62 -14.37 27.80
CA LYS A 110 2.82 -12.93 27.63
C LYS A 110 1.73 -12.32 26.79
N MET A 111 1.37 -11.09 27.15
CA MET A 111 0.43 -10.29 26.39
C MET A 111 1.15 -9.08 25.76
N PHE A 112 0.79 -8.80 24.51
CA PHE A 112 1.28 -7.68 23.73
C PHE A 112 0.09 -6.86 23.23
N ARG A 113 0.14 -5.55 23.40
CA ARG A 113 -0.76 -4.60 22.74
C ARG A 113 -0.01 -3.95 21.60
N VAL A 114 -0.44 -4.22 20.38
CA VAL A 114 0.17 -3.66 19.17
C VAL A 114 -0.75 -2.59 18.60
N THR A 115 -0.24 -1.38 18.48
CA THR A 115 -0.91 -0.24 17.84
C THR A 115 -0.18 0.12 16.56
N VAL A 116 -0.86 0.03 15.43
CA VAL A 116 -0.26 0.33 14.12
C VAL A 116 -0.84 1.65 13.61
N SER A 117 0.03 2.63 13.35
CA SER A 117 -0.40 3.92 12.80
C SER A 117 0.10 4.10 11.37
N ALA A 118 -0.75 4.65 10.49
CA ALA A 118 -0.38 4.97 9.13
C ALA A 118 0.69 6.08 9.07
N PHE A 119 1.46 6.11 7.97
CA PHE A 119 2.38 7.21 7.69
C PHE A 119 1.65 8.56 7.57
N LEU A 120 2.23 9.59 8.17
CA LEU A 120 1.70 10.94 8.08
C LEU A 120 2.27 11.69 6.88
N SER A 121 1.37 12.29 6.10
CA SER A 121 1.72 13.34 5.14
C SER A 121 1.84 14.68 5.85
N ALA A 122 2.73 15.55 5.37
CA ALA A 122 2.84 16.90 5.91
C ALA A 122 1.51 17.66 5.71
N PRO A 123 1.05 18.44 6.71
CA PRO A 123 -0.15 19.24 6.57
C PRO A 123 0.08 20.37 5.57
N VAL A 124 -0.97 20.76 4.85
CA VAL A 124 -0.90 21.88 3.90
C VAL A 124 -1.60 23.08 4.50
N ILE A 125 -0.91 24.21 4.53
CA ILE A 125 -1.49 25.50 4.92
C ILE A 125 -1.99 26.18 3.64
N ILE A 126 -3.29 26.49 3.60
CA ILE A 126 -3.91 27.17 2.47
C ILE A 126 -4.67 28.42 2.94
N ARG A 127 -4.73 29.45 2.10
CA ARG A 127 -5.55 30.63 2.36
C ARG A 127 -7.03 30.27 2.18
N ASN A 128 -7.87 30.67 3.14
CA ASN A 128 -9.31 30.47 3.04
C ASN A 128 -9.95 31.54 2.15
N THR A 129 -10.06 31.26 0.86
CA THR A 129 -10.61 32.20 -0.12
C THR A 129 -12.08 32.53 0.10
N SER A 130 -12.84 31.69 0.81
CA SER A 130 -14.25 31.96 1.12
C SER A 130 -14.45 33.19 2.02
N LYS A 131 -13.38 33.62 2.72
CA LYS A 131 -13.37 34.81 3.57
C LYS A 131 -12.82 36.05 2.85
N CYS A 132 -12.44 35.93 1.58
CA CYS A 132 -12.07 37.08 0.77
C CYS A 132 -13.33 37.90 0.44
N SER A 133 -13.63 38.90 1.26
CA SER A 133 -14.63 39.91 0.91
C SER A 133 -14.00 40.90 -0.06
N SER A 134 -14.54 40.99 -1.28
CA SER A 134 -14.10 41.95 -2.32
C SER A 134 -14.28 43.43 -1.92
N SER A 135 -14.93 43.70 -0.79
CA SER A 135 -15.18 45.05 -0.29
C SER A 135 -14.19 45.52 0.76
N GLU A 136 -13.21 44.71 1.14
CA GLU A 136 -12.20 45.14 2.09
C GLU A 136 -11.15 45.98 1.38
N GLY A 137 -11.25 47.29 1.56
CA GLY A 137 -10.20 48.22 1.19
C GLY A 137 -8.85 47.81 1.80
N PRO A 138 -7.73 48.34 1.27
CA PRO A 138 -6.36 47.93 1.59
C PRO A 138 -5.94 48.09 3.08
N SER A 139 -6.87 48.51 3.95
CA SER A 139 -6.65 48.88 5.34
C SER A 139 -7.18 47.88 6.38
N VAL A 140 -7.86 46.78 6.00
CA VAL A 140 -8.27 45.75 6.97
C VAL A 140 -7.45 44.48 6.75
N SER A 141 -6.52 44.27 7.68
CA SER A 141 -5.43 43.31 7.58
C SER A 141 -5.81 42.00 8.28
N HIS A 142 -6.81 41.30 7.75
CA HIS A 142 -7.17 39.97 8.24
C HIS A 142 -6.69 38.88 7.26
N CYS A 143 -6.10 37.82 7.79
CA CYS A 143 -5.67 36.66 7.01
C CYS A 143 -6.32 35.41 7.60
N ALA A 144 -7.21 34.78 6.83
CA ALA A 144 -7.84 33.52 7.19
C ALA A 144 -7.11 32.36 6.50
N LEU A 145 -6.63 31.41 7.29
CA LEU A 145 -5.87 30.24 6.87
C LEU A 145 -6.60 28.97 7.28
N LEU A 146 -6.37 27.89 6.53
CA LEU A 146 -6.80 26.54 6.87
C LEU A 146 -5.57 25.65 6.82
N CYS A 147 -5.25 25.01 7.94
CA CYS A 147 -4.37 23.86 7.90
C CYS A 147 -5.20 22.63 7.54
N SER A 148 -4.81 21.90 6.49
CA SER A 148 -5.60 20.80 5.94
C SER A 148 -4.76 19.56 5.67
N VAL A 149 -5.33 18.41 6.00
CA VAL A 149 -4.81 17.07 5.68
C VAL A 149 -5.94 16.23 5.09
N VAL A 150 -5.59 15.27 4.24
CA VAL A 150 -6.54 14.41 3.54
C VAL A 150 -6.28 12.94 3.83
N ASN A 151 -7.34 12.13 3.84
CA ASN A 151 -7.30 10.68 4.03
C ASN A 151 -6.48 10.24 5.26
N VAL A 152 -6.86 10.77 6.44
CA VAL A 152 -6.19 10.48 7.71
C VAL A 152 -7.11 9.72 8.67
N SER A 153 -6.53 8.96 9.60
CA SER A 153 -7.26 8.23 10.64
C SER A 153 -6.43 8.21 11.94
N ALA A 154 -7.08 8.28 13.10
CA ALA A 154 -6.43 8.29 14.41
C ALA A 154 -5.30 9.35 14.56
N VAL A 155 -5.61 10.59 14.17
CA VAL A 155 -4.66 11.73 14.22
C VAL A 155 -5.23 12.92 14.98
N SER A 156 -4.33 13.79 15.44
CA SER A 156 -4.65 15.16 15.83
C SER A 156 -4.01 16.17 14.88
N LEU A 157 -4.74 17.25 14.59
CA LEU A 157 -4.26 18.40 13.82
C LEU A 157 -4.31 19.61 14.74
N SER A 158 -3.21 20.33 14.86
CA SER A 158 -3.04 21.38 15.86
C SER A 158 -2.32 22.59 15.30
N TRP A 159 -2.76 23.79 15.70
CA TRP A 159 -2.04 25.04 15.47
C TRP A 159 -1.24 25.45 16.69
N TYR A 160 -0.02 25.91 16.47
CA TYR A 160 0.85 26.47 17.49
C TYR A 160 1.22 27.92 17.16
N LYS A 161 1.32 28.74 18.21
CA LYS A 161 1.90 30.09 18.22
C LYS A 161 3.17 30.05 19.06
N GLY A 162 4.32 30.00 18.41
CA GLY A 162 5.58 29.61 19.04
C GLY A 162 5.45 28.22 19.65
N ASN A 163 5.56 28.14 20.97
CA ASN A 163 5.44 26.88 21.73
C ASN A 163 4.04 26.68 22.34
N SER A 164 3.12 27.64 22.16
CA SER A 164 1.78 27.61 22.75
C SER A 164 0.78 26.99 21.79
N LEU A 165 0.00 26.01 22.26
CA LEU A 165 -1.11 25.43 21.50
C LEU A 165 -2.25 26.45 21.37
N ILE A 166 -2.69 26.74 20.14
CA ILE A 166 -3.82 27.63 19.86
C ILE A 166 -5.12 26.84 19.82
N SER A 167 -5.13 25.79 18.99
CA SER A 167 -6.30 24.97 18.73
C SER A 167 -5.86 23.58 18.30
N SER A 168 -6.70 22.60 18.57
CA SER A 168 -6.47 21.21 18.22
C SER A 168 -7.80 20.53 17.92
N ILE A 169 -7.79 19.64 16.94
CA ILE A 169 -8.89 18.75 16.62
C ILE A 169 -8.33 17.33 16.47
N SER A 170 -9.05 16.34 16.96
CA SER A 170 -8.68 14.93 16.81
C SER A 170 -9.78 14.15 16.12
N VAL A 171 -9.37 13.15 15.34
CA VAL A 171 -10.27 12.20 14.69
C VAL A 171 -9.76 10.79 14.96
N PHE A 172 -10.65 9.90 15.37
CA PHE A 172 -10.33 8.48 15.57
C PHE A 172 -10.62 7.66 14.31
N ASN A 173 -11.74 7.96 13.66
CA ASN A 173 -12.17 7.32 12.41
C ASN A 173 -11.52 7.97 11.19
N VAL A 174 -11.62 7.29 10.05
CA VAL A 174 -11.15 7.79 8.76
C VAL A 174 -11.89 9.08 8.40
N SER A 175 -11.12 10.13 8.11
CA SER A 175 -11.61 11.40 7.59
C SER A 175 -11.00 11.65 6.22
N THR A 176 -11.86 11.92 5.23
CA THR A 176 -11.43 12.28 3.87
C THR A 176 -10.69 13.62 3.87
N ARG A 177 -11.09 14.55 4.74
CA ARG A 177 -10.43 15.84 4.93
C ARG A 177 -10.65 16.35 6.34
N LEU A 178 -9.55 16.69 6.99
CA LEU A 178 -9.54 17.38 8.28
C LEU A 178 -8.90 18.75 8.07
N SER A 179 -9.62 19.81 8.46
CA SER A 179 -9.17 21.19 8.32
C SER A 179 -9.36 21.96 9.60
N LEU A 180 -8.35 22.73 10.01
CA LEU A 180 -8.37 23.55 11.21
C LEU A 180 -8.11 25.02 10.84
N PRO A 181 -9.06 25.94 11.08
CA PRO A 181 -8.92 27.34 10.72
C PRO A 181 -8.02 28.12 11.68
N LEU A 182 -7.39 29.16 11.16
CA LEU A 182 -6.63 30.16 11.90
C LEU A 182 -6.89 31.55 11.30
N GLU A 183 -7.24 32.52 12.14
CA GLU A 183 -7.41 33.93 11.74
C GLU A 183 -6.29 34.77 12.35
N LEU A 184 -5.59 35.53 11.50
CA LEU A 184 -4.44 36.35 11.87
C LEU A 184 -4.70 37.82 11.56
N GLN A 185 -4.09 38.70 12.36
CA GLN A 185 -3.94 40.13 12.09
C GLN A 185 -2.49 40.39 11.68
N TYR A 186 -2.22 41.21 10.65
CA TYR A 186 -0.85 41.33 10.07
C TYR A 186 0.21 41.92 11.02
N GLU A 187 -0.20 42.47 12.16
CA GLU A 187 0.72 42.96 13.19
C GLU A 187 1.27 41.84 14.09
N ASP A 188 0.92 40.58 13.82
CA ASP A 188 1.41 39.46 14.58
C ASP A 188 2.81 39.01 14.12
N ASN A 189 3.84 39.31 14.93
CA ASN A 189 5.23 38.90 14.68
C ASN A 189 5.58 37.52 15.28
N ASN A 190 4.59 36.69 15.56
CA ASN A 190 4.83 35.35 16.11
C ASN A 190 5.05 34.32 15.01
N THR A 191 5.75 33.24 15.37
CA THR A 191 5.91 32.07 14.52
C THR A 191 4.70 31.16 14.67
N TYR A 192 4.15 30.71 13.55
CA TYR A 192 3.02 29.78 13.53
C TYR A 192 3.41 28.47 12.87
N SER A 193 2.88 27.38 13.39
CA SER A 193 3.04 26.06 12.79
C SER A 193 1.78 25.25 12.91
N CYS A 194 1.50 24.46 11.87
CA CYS A 194 0.49 23.44 11.92
C CYS A 194 1.16 22.07 12.07
N VAL A 195 0.71 21.29 13.03
CA VAL A 195 1.27 19.99 13.36
C VAL A 195 0.17 18.93 13.24
N ILE A 196 0.39 17.95 12.37
CA ILE A 196 -0.34 16.68 12.42
C ILE A 196 0.46 15.69 13.27
N ASN A 197 -0.23 14.98 14.15
CA ASN A 197 0.37 14.05 15.08
C ASN A 197 -0.46 12.75 15.14
N ASN A 198 0.22 11.61 15.22
CA ASN A 198 -0.38 10.33 15.60
C ASN A 198 0.31 9.78 16.85
N THR A 199 0.12 8.52 17.18
CA THR A 199 0.74 7.94 18.40
C THR A 199 2.26 7.77 18.31
N ILE A 200 2.85 7.87 17.11
CA ILE A 200 4.23 7.46 16.81
C ILE A 200 5.08 8.62 16.29
N SER A 201 4.49 9.47 15.47
CA SER A 201 5.18 10.46 14.66
C SER A 201 4.35 11.74 14.54
N ASN A 202 5.06 12.84 14.26
CA ASN A 202 4.44 14.10 13.91
C ASN A 202 5.05 14.63 12.60
N LYS A 203 4.29 15.49 11.92
CA LYS A 203 4.76 16.31 10.80
C LYS A 203 4.31 17.73 11.01
N THR A 204 5.22 18.66 10.74
CA THR A 204 5.03 20.08 11.00
C THR A 204 5.19 20.85 9.71
N GLU A 205 4.25 21.75 9.46
CA GLU A 205 4.36 22.76 8.41
C GLU A 205 4.41 24.14 9.06
N HIS A 206 5.41 24.93 8.68
CA HIS A 206 5.59 26.28 9.19
C HIS A 206 4.87 27.28 8.32
N LEU A 207 4.14 28.20 8.95
CA LEU A 207 3.48 29.28 8.22
C LEU A 207 4.53 30.30 7.74
N ASP A 208 4.61 30.49 6.43
CA ASP A 208 5.21 31.70 5.85
C ASP A 208 4.11 32.73 5.58
N ILE A 209 4.01 33.75 6.43
CA ILE A 209 3.00 34.81 6.33
C ILE A 209 3.08 35.52 4.96
N ARG A 210 4.27 35.71 4.38
CA ARG A 210 4.40 36.45 3.11
C ARG A 210 3.84 35.65 1.93
N GLN A 211 4.01 34.34 1.96
CA GLN A 211 3.52 33.45 0.90
C GLN A 211 2.04 33.15 1.05
N HIS A 212 1.59 32.86 2.27
CA HIS A 212 0.22 32.39 2.51
C HIS A 212 -0.78 33.54 2.70
N CYS A 213 -0.32 34.70 3.19
CA CYS A 213 -1.17 35.87 3.43
C CYS A 213 -1.13 36.90 2.29
N GLN A 214 -1.05 36.46 1.03
CA GLN A 214 -1.14 37.37 -0.11
C GLN A 214 -2.56 37.99 -0.23
N PRO A 215 -2.68 39.24 -0.72
CA PRO A 215 -3.98 39.84 -1.00
C PRO A 215 -4.79 38.96 -1.94
N CYS A 216 -6.08 38.82 -1.67
CA CYS A 216 -6.96 38.12 -2.61
C CYS A 216 -6.89 38.88 -3.94
N ALA A 217 -6.53 38.21 -5.03
CA ALA A 217 -6.62 38.83 -6.35
C ALA A 217 -8.06 39.32 -6.52
N ASP A 218 -8.22 40.59 -6.89
CA ASP A 218 -9.53 41.15 -7.14
C ASP A 218 -10.20 40.25 -8.18
N MET A 219 -11.22 39.51 -7.76
CA MET A 219 -12.03 38.68 -8.64
C MET A 219 -12.94 39.64 -9.41
N SER A 220 -12.31 40.52 -10.18
CA SER A 220 -12.96 41.18 -11.29
C SER A 220 -13.40 40.07 -12.21
N LEU A 221 -14.70 39.85 -12.22
CA LEU A 221 -15.42 39.34 -13.37
C LEU A 221 -15.10 40.23 -14.58
N THR A 222 -13.88 40.18 -15.11
CA THR A 222 -13.78 39.94 -16.54
C THR A 222 -14.14 38.48 -16.66
N SER A 223 -15.37 38.24 -17.09
CA SER A 223 -15.80 36.98 -17.67
C SER A 223 -14.59 36.26 -18.23
N GLU A 224 -14.19 35.17 -17.59
CA GLU A 224 -13.25 34.21 -18.15
C GLU A 224 -14.00 33.43 -19.26
N SER A 225 -14.56 34.18 -20.21
CA SER A 225 -15.06 33.71 -21.48
C SER A 225 -13.96 33.73 -22.54
N ASP A 226 -12.80 34.35 -22.26
CA ASP A 226 -11.69 34.42 -23.21
C ASP A 226 -10.57 33.40 -22.93
N ASP A 227 -10.25 33.07 -21.67
CA ASP A 227 -9.30 31.97 -21.37
C ASP A 227 -9.94 30.58 -21.40
N ALA A 228 -11.23 30.45 -21.04
CA ALA A 228 -11.98 29.23 -21.30
C ALA A 228 -12.10 28.94 -22.80
N SER A 229 -12.19 29.97 -23.65
CA SER A 229 -12.20 29.82 -25.12
C SER A 229 -10.85 29.38 -25.67
N GLN A 230 -9.74 29.86 -25.09
CA GLN A 230 -8.39 29.52 -25.54
C GLN A 230 -7.95 28.13 -25.06
N ASN A 231 -8.25 27.78 -23.80
CA ASN A 231 -8.10 26.41 -23.31
C ASN A 231 -9.06 25.45 -24.02
N GLN A 232 -10.31 25.81 -24.27
CA GLN A 232 -11.24 24.94 -25.00
C GLN A 232 -10.83 24.75 -26.47
N LYS A 233 -10.30 25.77 -27.15
CA LYS A 233 -9.71 25.61 -28.50
C LYS A 233 -8.45 24.74 -28.46
N SER A 234 -7.60 24.91 -27.45
CA SER A 234 -6.40 24.10 -27.26
C SER A 234 -6.74 22.63 -27.02
N TRP A 235 -7.67 22.34 -26.10
CA TRP A 235 -8.16 20.99 -25.82
C TRP A 235 -8.89 20.39 -27.00
N ARG A 236 -9.68 21.18 -27.74
CA ARG A 236 -10.33 20.70 -28.97
C ARG A 236 -9.29 20.33 -30.02
N ASN A 237 -8.22 21.11 -30.19
CA ASN A 237 -7.12 20.77 -31.09
C ASN A 237 -6.34 19.54 -30.60
N LEU A 238 -6.12 19.40 -29.28
CA LEU A 238 -5.46 18.25 -28.69
C LEU A 238 -6.29 16.96 -28.89
N ILE A 239 -7.61 17.02 -28.69
CA ILE A 239 -8.55 15.91 -28.91
C ILE A 239 -8.57 15.52 -30.41
N ILE A 240 -8.57 16.50 -31.32
CA ILE A 240 -8.50 16.22 -32.76
C ILE A 240 -7.17 15.51 -33.09
N ILE A 241 -6.03 16.00 -32.57
CA ILE A 241 -4.72 15.40 -32.82
C ILE A 241 -4.64 13.97 -32.25
N THR A 242 -5.10 13.76 -31.02
CA THR A 242 -5.10 12.42 -30.40
C THR A 242 -6.04 11.47 -31.11
N SER A 243 -7.22 11.92 -31.54
CA SER A 243 -8.17 11.08 -32.28
C SER A 243 -7.64 10.65 -33.65
N VAL A 244 -6.93 11.53 -34.37
CA VAL A 244 -6.28 11.21 -35.65
C VAL A 244 -5.13 10.22 -35.45
N LEU A 245 -4.30 10.42 -34.41
CA LEU A 245 -3.22 9.48 -34.06
C LEU A 245 -3.75 8.10 -33.68
N PHE A 246 -4.80 8.04 -32.84
CA PHE A 246 -5.41 6.77 -32.43
C PHE A 246 -6.10 6.07 -33.60
N GLY A 247 -6.78 6.83 -34.48
CA GLY A 247 -7.36 6.32 -35.71
C GLY A 247 -6.31 5.74 -36.65
N ALA A 248 -5.18 6.44 -36.84
CA ALA A 248 -4.07 5.93 -37.65
C ALA A 248 -3.47 4.64 -37.07
N LEU A 249 -3.25 4.59 -35.75
CA LEU A 249 -2.75 3.37 -35.08
C LEU A 249 -3.75 2.21 -35.17
N ALA A 250 -5.05 2.47 -35.04
CA ALA A 250 -6.09 1.44 -35.19
C ALA A 250 -6.13 0.90 -36.62
N VAL A 251 -5.98 1.75 -37.63
CA VAL A 251 -5.88 1.33 -39.04
C VAL A 251 -4.62 0.49 -39.28
N ILE A 252 -3.47 0.90 -38.74
CA ILE A 252 -2.22 0.13 -38.83
C ILE A 252 -2.39 -1.24 -38.14
N ALA A 253 -3.00 -1.29 -36.96
CA ALA A 253 -3.27 -2.52 -36.24
C ALA A 253 -4.25 -3.43 -37.00
N ALA A 254 -5.30 -2.87 -37.60
CA ALA A 254 -6.26 -3.61 -38.43
C ALA A 254 -5.60 -4.17 -39.69
N ILE A 255 -4.76 -3.39 -40.37
CA ILE A 255 -3.95 -3.88 -41.50
C ILE A 255 -3.01 -4.99 -41.03
N GLY A 256 -2.35 -4.83 -39.89
CA GLY A 256 -1.49 -5.86 -39.30
C GLY A 256 -2.25 -7.14 -38.96
N LEU A 257 -3.47 -7.05 -38.45
CA LEU A 257 -4.35 -8.20 -38.20
C LEU A 257 -4.81 -8.85 -39.49
N VAL A 258 -5.18 -8.09 -40.52
CA VAL A 258 -5.56 -8.64 -41.84
C VAL A 258 -4.37 -9.35 -42.47
N ILE A 259 -3.16 -8.77 -42.39
CA ILE A 259 -1.93 -9.43 -42.86
C ILE A 259 -1.68 -10.72 -42.08
N ARG A 260 -1.75 -10.70 -40.74
CA ARG A 260 -1.61 -11.91 -39.92
C ARG A 260 -2.69 -12.96 -40.20
N CYS A 261 -3.93 -12.54 -40.44
CA CYS A 261 -5.02 -13.44 -40.82
C CYS A 261 -4.80 -14.02 -42.22
N ALA A 262 -4.34 -13.22 -43.18
CA ALA A 262 -4.00 -13.68 -44.51
C ALA A 262 -2.81 -14.63 -44.48
N ASP A 263 -1.79 -14.36 -43.65
CA ASP A 263 -0.63 -15.22 -43.47
C ASP A 263 -1.02 -16.53 -42.76
N LYS A 264 -1.86 -16.46 -41.73
CA LYS A 264 -2.44 -17.65 -41.09
C LYS A 264 -3.30 -18.46 -42.07
N LYS A 265 -4.13 -17.81 -42.88
CA LYS A 265 -4.95 -18.48 -43.91
C LYS A 265 -4.08 -19.09 -45.01
N CYS A 266 -3.01 -18.40 -45.41
CA CYS A 266 -2.03 -18.89 -46.37
C CYS A 266 -1.26 -20.10 -45.81
N ASN A 267 -0.92 -20.08 -44.52
CA ASN A 267 -0.32 -21.21 -43.83
C ASN A 267 -1.31 -22.37 -43.65
N GLU A 268 -2.59 -22.12 -43.32
CA GLU A 268 -3.62 -23.16 -43.27
C GLU A 268 -3.83 -23.81 -44.66
N VAL A 269 -3.85 -23.02 -45.74
CA VAL A 269 -3.96 -23.54 -47.12
C VAL A 269 -2.70 -24.30 -47.51
N LYS A 270 -1.50 -23.79 -47.16
CA LYS A 270 -0.24 -24.52 -47.39
C LYS A 270 -0.18 -25.82 -46.58
N GLU A 271 -0.64 -25.83 -45.33
CA GLU A 271 -0.73 -27.05 -44.53
C GLU A 271 -1.76 -28.02 -45.10
N GLN A 272 -2.95 -27.57 -45.48
CA GLN A 272 -3.93 -28.45 -46.13
C GLN A 272 -3.39 -29.03 -47.44
N GLN A 273 -2.71 -28.22 -48.25
CA GLN A 273 -2.11 -28.67 -49.50
C GLN A 273 -0.90 -29.59 -49.26
N PHE A 274 -0.14 -29.37 -48.18
CA PHE A 274 0.92 -30.28 -47.74
C PHE A 274 0.34 -31.61 -47.27
N VAL A 275 -0.72 -31.59 -46.45
CA VAL A 275 -1.42 -32.78 -45.97
C VAL A 275 -2.01 -33.56 -47.14
N GLU A 276 -2.69 -32.91 -48.09
CA GLU A 276 -3.18 -33.56 -49.31
C GLU A 276 -2.05 -34.15 -50.15
N THR A 277 -0.92 -33.44 -50.30
CA THR A 277 0.25 -33.94 -51.03
C THR A 277 0.87 -35.15 -50.33
N VAL A 278 0.96 -35.13 -49.01
CA VAL A 278 1.46 -36.25 -48.20
C VAL A 278 0.48 -37.43 -48.25
N LEU A 279 -0.84 -37.20 -48.18
CA LEU A 279 -1.87 -38.23 -48.31
C LEU A 279 -1.86 -38.86 -49.70
N LEU A 280 -1.73 -38.06 -50.77
CA LEU A 280 -1.61 -38.56 -52.14
C LEU A 280 -0.34 -39.39 -52.33
N LYS A 281 0.79 -38.98 -51.74
CA LYS A 281 2.04 -39.77 -51.75
C LYS A 281 1.93 -41.04 -50.90
N HIS A 282 1.22 -41.01 -49.79
CA HIS A 282 0.97 -42.18 -48.95
C HIS A 282 0.04 -43.20 -49.65
N LEU A 283 -0.95 -42.72 -50.39
CA LEU A 283 -1.88 -43.56 -51.15
C LEU A 283 -1.27 -44.07 -52.46
N SER A 284 -0.28 -43.38 -53.04
CA SER A 284 0.37 -43.79 -54.29
C SER A 284 1.37 -44.93 -54.16
N GLY A 285 1.39 -45.65 -53.02
CA GLY A 285 1.79 -47.06 -53.01
C GLY A 285 3.19 -47.37 -53.57
N SER A 286 4.21 -47.17 -52.75
CA SER A 286 5.39 -48.03 -52.77
C SER A 286 5.90 -48.18 -51.34
N ARG A 287 6.10 -49.42 -50.87
CA ARG A 287 6.61 -49.73 -49.52
C ARG A 287 7.92 -49.01 -49.18
N SER A 288 8.67 -48.57 -50.19
CA SER A 288 9.88 -47.77 -50.03
C SER A 288 9.63 -46.35 -49.50
N CYS A 289 8.44 -45.78 -49.71
CA CYS A 289 8.16 -44.40 -49.31
C CYS A 289 7.68 -44.25 -47.85
N GLN A 290 7.32 -45.35 -47.17
CA GLN A 290 6.83 -45.25 -45.78
C GLN A 290 7.93 -44.84 -44.78
N SER A 291 9.19 -45.22 -44.99
CA SER A 291 10.28 -44.81 -44.08
C SER A 291 10.71 -43.37 -44.28
N GLU A 292 10.75 -42.89 -45.52
CA GLU A 292 11.12 -41.50 -45.85
C GLU A 292 10.11 -40.51 -45.27
N CYS A 293 8.81 -40.82 -45.38
CA CYS A 293 7.75 -39.99 -44.82
C CYS A 293 7.81 -39.90 -43.29
N ILE A 294 8.14 -40.99 -42.59
CA ILE A 294 8.29 -40.97 -41.13
C ILE A 294 9.49 -40.13 -40.70
N PHE A 295 10.63 -40.23 -41.39
CA PHE A 295 11.82 -39.45 -41.05
C PHE A 295 11.57 -37.94 -41.22
N THR A 296 10.89 -37.56 -42.31
CA THR A 296 10.55 -36.16 -42.59
C THR A 296 9.59 -35.58 -41.53
N LEU A 297 8.62 -36.39 -41.05
CA LEU A 297 7.68 -35.98 -39.99
C LEU A 297 8.36 -35.83 -38.61
N LEU A 298 9.34 -36.68 -38.30
CA LEU A 298 10.08 -36.56 -37.04
C LEU A 298 10.96 -35.31 -37.02
N GLN A 299 11.59 -34.99 -38.16
CA GLN A 299 12.48 -33.84 -38.26
C GLN A 299 11.74 -32.51 -38.18
N SER A 300 10.53 -32.42 -38.76
CA SER A 300 9.71 -31.22 -38.62
C SER A 300 9.24 -30.99 -37.18
N ASN A 301 8.95 -32.07 -36.43
CA ASN A 301 8.57 -31.95 -35.03
C ASN A 301 9.73 -31.48 -34.13
N THR A 302 10.97 -31.92 -34.39
CA THR A 302 12.14 -31.46 -33.62
C THR A 302 12.45 -29.99 -33.87
N ASP A 303 12.28 -29.50 -35.11
CA ASP A 303 12.51 -28.09 -35.43
C ASP A 303 11.45 -27.18 -34.77
N ALA A 304 10.20 -27.66 -34.71
CA ALA A 304 9.10 -26.95 -34.03
C ALA A 304 9.30 -26.84 -32.50
N GLU A 305 9.76 -27.90 -31.83
CA GLU A 305 10.05 -27.85 -30.38
C GLU A 305 11.23 -26.93 -30.04
N THR A 306 12.24 -26.89 -30.91
CA THR A 306 13.44 -26.07 -30.68
C THR A 306 13.08 -24.58 -30.75
N GLU A 307 12.20 -24.19 -31.67
CA GLU A 307 11.80 -22.80 -31.81
C GLU A 307 10.79 -22.35 -30.74
N HIS A 308 9.96 -23.26 -30.24
CA HIS A 308 9.03 -22.96 -29.14
C HIS A 308 9.75 -22.77 -27.78
N LYS A 309 10.97 -23.32 -27.61
CA LYS A 309 11.85 -23.03 -26.46
C LYS A 309 12.52 -21.65 -26.58
N ARG A 310 12.99 -21.25 -27.76
CA ARG A 310 13.66 -19.95 -27.96
C ARG A 310 12.75 -18.75 -27.68
N VAL A 311 11.46 -18.86 -28.00
CA VAL A 311 10.49 -17.78 -27.75
C VAL A 311 10.11 -17.64 -26.27
N ARG A 312 10.43 -18.63 -25.41
CA ARG A 312 10.09 -18.59 -23.98
C ARG A 312 11.19 -18.00 -23.08
N GLU A 313 12.38 -17.73 -23.62
CA GLU A 313 13.55 -17.19 -22.90
C GLU A 313 13.87 -15.72 -23.24
N VAL A 314 12.99 -15.01 -23.97
CA VAL A 314 13.09 -13.58 -24.29
C VAL A 314 11.91 -12.83 -23.66
#